data_AF-A0A517M6J7-F1
#
_entry.id   AF-A0A517M6J7-F1
#
_cell.length_a   1.000
_cell.length_b   1.000
_cell.length_c   1.000
_cell.angle_alpha   90.00
_cell.angle_beta   90.00
_cell.angle_gamma   90.00
#
_symmetry.space_group_name_H-M   'P 1'
#
loop_
_entity.id
_entity.type
_entity.pdbx_description
1 polymer ?
#
loop_
_entity_poly.entity_id
_entity_poly.type
_entity_poly.pdbx_seq_one_letter_code
_entity_poly.pdbx_strand_id
1 'polypeptide(L)'
;MHEDYRDQAVKELRDHLRFAPRSKKLEQAARAEKLLSEIETTKDYPFDLVCFRITDYRPEQPSRRLVHGKDIRHDLRLFVEDVSDAADINADEAAEPVHTVDDLSKMFNVSTKTISRWRDQGLVSRRFVFEGRKRVGFLHSSVEHFVARNKDRVKRGERFSQLSEDEKGEMIERARQMATRGTSLSEVTRRLSARMSRSAETIRYTLKNYDAENPQLAIFPNHRGALTEDDKRAIFQLARRGTTVPQLCKRYGRTRSSIQRILVDMRAARIMELPLDYMFNEDFENAALEPAILGAMPEPEKAPRKLRVPAGLPPYLASLYDVPLLDREQEYYLFRKMNYLKHKANKLREQLTPGNAKTSLMDEIEALYEQAVQTKNKIVQSNLRLVVSIAKRHVGSTDDFFGLVSDGNMSLIRAVEKFDYARGNKFSTYASWSIMKNFARTIPDEFKHRDRFRTTGEEPFLAAQDERKDPIAEESAHQRRQRQVNRILNRLDDREQRIISARFGLGRRNEPQTLKEVGEELGVTKERIRQIEARALSKLREAANAEKIEIDI
;
A
#
# COMPACT_ATOMS: atom_id res chain seq x y z
N MET A 1 41.34 -5.77 -15.05
CA MET A 1 41.47 -5.05 -13.77
C MET A 1 40.11 -4.85 -13.17
N HIS A 2 39.98 -5.00 -11.86
CA HIS A 2 38.72 -4.91 -11.13
C HIS A 2 38.41 -3.45 -10.76
N GLU A 3 37.13 -3.05 -10.77
CA GLU A 3 36.73 -1.71 -10.34
C GLU A 3 36.20 -1.68 -8.90
N ASP A 4 35.88 -2.85 -8.32
CA ASP A 4 35.15 -3.04 -7.06
C ASP A 4 36.01 -2.95 -5.78
N TYR A 5 37.01 -2.06 -5.78
CA TYR A 5 37.78 -1.75 -4.57
C TYR A 5 36.93 -0.94 -3.59
N ARG A 6 36.98 -1.30 -2.31
CA ARG A 6 36.25 -0.61 -1.23
C ARG A 6 37.01 0.58 -0.70
N ASP A 7 38.34 0.49 -0.65
CA ASP A 7 39.21 1.60 -0.29
C ASP A 7 39.94 2.17 -1.52
N GLN A 8 39.70 3.45 -1.77
CA GLN A 8 40.28 4.18 -2.89
C GLN A 8 41.81 4.22 -2.88
N ALA A 9 42.46 4.22 -1.70
CA ALA A 9 43.92 4.30 -1.61
C ALA A 9 44.60 2.99 -2.02
N VAL A 10 43.95 1.84 -1.79
CA VAL A 10 44.45 0.54 -2.29
C VAL A 10 44.32 0.46 -3.82
N LYS A 11 43.26 1.05 -4.38
CA LYS A 11 43.08 1.16 -5.84
C LYS A 11 44.16 2.04 -6.49
N GLU A 12 44.45 3.19 -5.91
CA GLU A 12 45.54 4.08 -6.37
C GLU A 12 46.91 3.39 -6.31
N LEU A 13 47.17 2.63 -5.24
CA LEU A 13 48.39 1.83 -5.11
C LEU A 13 48.53 0.81 -6.25
N ARG A 14 47.45 0.13 -6.63
CA ARG A 14 47.44 -0.77 -7.78
C ARG A 14 47.79 -0.03 -9.07
N ASP A 15 47.17 1.13 -9.29
CA ASP A 15 47.35 1.90 -10.54
C ASP A 15 48.80 2.38 -10.72
N HIS A 16 49.48 2.76 -9.64
CA HIS A 16 50.91 3.07 -9.66
C HIS A 16 51.78 1.88 -10.06
N LEU A 17 51.40 0.67 -9.67
CA LEU A 17 52.15 -0.55 -9.94
C LEU A 17 51.92 -1.12 -11.34
N ARG A 18 50.95 -0.60 -12.07
CA ARG A 18 50.70 -0.98 -13.47
C ARG A 18 51.95 -0.79 -14.35
N PHE A 19 52.71 0.27 -14.11
CA PHE A 19 53.90 0.63 -14.88
C PHE A 19 55.20 0.06 -14.28
N ALA A 20 55.12 -0.67 -13.17
CA ALA A 20 56.30 -1.26 -12.54
C ALA A 20 56.87 -2.44 -13.37
N PRO A 21 58.19 -2.71 -13.27
CA PRO A 21 58.81 -3.89 -13.87
C PRO A 21 58.16 -5.21 -13.40
N ARG A 22 58.21 -6.24 -14.25
CA ARG A 22 57.63 -7.58 -13.99
C ARG A 22 58.08 -8.17 -12.65
N SER A 23 59.37 -8.06 -12.31
CA SER A 23 59.92 -8.57 -11.05
C SER A 23 59.30 -7.90 -9.81
N LYS A 24 59.14 -6.57 -9.83
CA LYS A 24 58.52 -5.83 -8.73
C LYS A 24 57.04 -6.16 -8.55
N LYS A 25 56.31 -6.36 -9.65
CA LYS A 25 54.90 -6.79 -9.60
C LYS A 25 54.74 -8.14 -8.91
N LEU A 26 55.61 -9.10 -9.23
CA LEU A 26 55.61 -10.43 -8.62
C LEU A 26 55.93 -10.38 -7.12
N GLU A 27 56.94 -9.61 -6.74
CA GLU A 27 57.34 -9.43 -5.35
C GLU A 27 56.21 -8.83 -4.52
N GLN A 28 55.58 -7.77 -5.02
CA GLN A 28 54.49 -7.07 -4.30
C GLN A 28 53.20 -7.90 -4.25
N ALA A 29 52.90 -8.70 -5.28
CA ALA A 29 51.80 -9.66 -5.23
C ALA A 29 52.03 -10.71 -4.15
N ALA A 30 53.25 -11.25 -4.03
CA ALA A 30 53.60 -12.20 -2.97
C ALA A 30 53.54 -11.57 -1.56
N ARG A 31 54.01 -10.33 -1.41
CA ARG A 31 53.92 -9.58 -0.14
C ARG A 31 52.47 -9.28 0.25
N ALA A 32 51.62 -8.90 -0.71
CA ALA A 32 50.20 -8.66 -0.49
C ALA A 32 49.45 -9.94 -0.07
N GLU A 33 49.78 -11.09 -0.69
CA GLU A 33 49.23 -12.39 -0.29
C GLU A 33 49.64 -12.78 1.14
N LYS A 34 50.90 -12.56 1.52
CA LYS A 34 51.33 -12.78 2.90
C LYS A 34 50.57 -11.90 3.88
N LEU A 35 50.42 -10.61 3.58
CA LEU A 35 49.67 -9.66 4.41
C LEU A 35 48.20 -10.08 4.57
N LEU A 36 47.58 -10.60 3.50
CA LEU A 36 46.20 -11.09 3.54
C LEU A 36 46.00 -12.20 4.60
N SER A 37 47.02 -13.05 4.82
CA SER A 37 46.97 -14.14 5.80
C SER A 37 47.11 -13.67 7.26
N GLU A 38 47.71 -12.49 7.47
CA GLU A 38 47.99 -11.89 8.77
C GLU A 38 46.88 -10.93 9.26
N ILE A 39 46.07 -10.38 8.35
CA ILE A 39 45.02 -9.41 8.68
C ILE A 39 43.78 -10.08 9.32
N GLU A 40 43.33 -9.51 10.43
CA GLU A 40 42.09 -9.88 11.11
C GLU A 40 40.93 -8.98 10.66
N THR A 41 39.76 -9.56 10.38
CA THR A 41 38.61 -8.82 9.83
C THR A 41 37.95 -7.85 10.82
N THR A 42 38.19 -8.00 12.11
CA THR A 42 37.57 -7.23 13.20
C THR A 42 38.42 -6.07 13.68
N LYS A 43 39.65 -5.93 13.18
CA LYS A 43 40.61 -4.89 13.57
C LYS A 43 40.77 -3.85 12.48
N ASP A 44 41.12 -2.64 12.89
CA ASP A 44 41.41 -1.53 12.00
C ASP A 44 42.92 -1.35 11.86
N TYR A 45 43.38 -1.14 10.64
CA TYR A 45 44.80 -1.02 10.34
C TYR A 45 45.10 0.34 9.71
N PRO A 46 46.19 1.02 10.11
CA PRO A 46 46.66 2.20 9.41
C PRO A 46 47.02 1.86 7.96
N PHE A 47 46.56 2.66 7.00
CA PHE A 47 46.87 2.46 5.58
C PHE A 47 48.38 2.49 5.32
N ASP A 48 49.13 3.33 6.03
CA ASP A 48 50.58 3.43 5.91
C ASP A 48 51.29 2.10 6.22
N LEU A 49 50.74 1.31 7.16
CA LEU A 49 51.24 -0.03 7.48
C LEU A 49 50.98 -1.02 6.33
N VAL A 50 49.78 -0.94 5.72
CA VAL A 50 49.41 -1.77 4.56
C VAL A 50 50.32 -1.45 3.37
N CYS A 51 50.51 -0.16 3.07
CA CYS A 51 51.38 0.31 1.99
C CYS A 51 52.83 -0.14 2.19
N PHE A 52 53.37 0.03 3.40
CA PHE A 52 54.72 -0.42 3.76
C PHE A 52 54.88 -1.94 3.61
N ARG A 53 53.92 -2.73 4.09
CA ARG A 53 53.98 -4.20 3.98
C ARG A 53 53.93 -4.70 2.55
N ILE A 54 53.26 -3.99 1.64
CA ILE A 54 53.20 -4.35 0.22
C ILE A 54 54.43 -3.87 -0.54
N THR A 55 54.87 -2.63 -0.34
CA THR A 55 55.85 -1.95 -1.21
C THR A 55 57.23 -1.73 -0.60
N ASP A 56 57.41 -1.99 0.70
CA ASP A 56 58.58 -1.61 1.51
C ASP A 56 58.83 -0.10 1.63
N TYR A 57 57.95 0.72 1.09
CA TYR A 57 58.08 2.17 1.10
C TYR A 57 57.35 2.75 2.32
N ARG A 58 58.03 3.63 3.06
CA ARG A 58 57.42 4.42 4.13
C ARG A 58 57.17 5.84 3.62
N PRO A 59 55.91 6.30 3.54
CA PRO A 59 55.61 7.67 3.13
C PRO A 59 56.16 8.67 4.17
N GLU A 60 56.71 9.78 3.68
CA GLU A 60 57.30 10.84 4.53
C GLU A 60 56.25 11.57 5.39
N GLN A 61 54.98 11.58 4.95
CA GLN A 61 53.84 12.09 5.71
C GLN A 61 52.85 10.93 6.00
N PRO A 62 52.66 10.53 7.27
CA PRO A 62 51.72 9.48 7.62
C PRO A 62 50.29 9.96 7.43
N SER A 63 49.51 9.25 6.61
CA SER A 63 48.13 9.61 6.28
C SER A 63 47.19 9.48 7.50
N ARG A 64 47.58 8.74 8.55
CA ARG A 64 46.77 8.38 9.73
C ARG A 64 45.39 7.79 9.40
N ARG A 65 45.15 7.42 8.15
CA ARG A 65 43.89 6.85 7.67
C ARG A 65 43.79 5.41 8.16
N LEU A 66 42.73 5.10 8.89
CA LEU A 66 42.40 3.74 9.30
C LEU A 66 41.51 3.09 8.25
N VAL A 67 41.80 1.84 7.92
CA VAL A 67 40.98 1.01 7.03
C VAL A 67 40.54 -0.23 7.79
N HIS A 68 39.26 -0.56 7.70
CA HIS A 68 38.70 -1.75 8.35
C HIS A 68 39.31 -3.03 7.75
N GLY A 69 39.74 -3.97 8.59
CA GLY A 69 40.38 -5.22 8.15
C GLY A 69 39.54 -6.06 7.18
N LYS A 70 38.20 -5.98 7.27
CA LYS A 70 37.29 -6.61 6.31
C LYS A 70 37.43 -6.05 4.89
N ASP A 71 37.64 -4.74 4.77
CA ASP A 71 37.75 -4.06 3.48
C ASP A 71 39.16 -4.22 2.90
N ILE A 72 40.20 -4.13 3.74
CA ILE A 72 41.57 -4.45 3.32
C ILE A 72 41.65 -5.89 2.79
N ARG A 73 41.04 -6.86 3.47
CA ARG A 73 41.05 -8.26 3.01
C ARG A 73 40.32 -8.46 1.69
N HIS A 74 39.27 -7.68 1.42
CA HIS A 74 38.58 -7.69 0.13
C HIS A 74 39.49 -7.10 -0.96
N ASP A 75 40.06 -5.92 -0.71
CA ASP A 75 40.86 -5.17 -1.69
C ASP A 75 42.20 -5.83 -2.00
N LEU A 76 42.88 -6.40 -1.00
CA LEU A 76 44.14 -7.12 -1.21
C LEU A 76 43.97 -8.35 -2.11
N ARG A 77 42.80 -9.03 -2.06
CA ARG A 77 42.52 -10.15 -2.97
C ARG A 77 42.45 -9.66 -4.42
N LEU A 78 41.72 -8.57 -4.67
CA LEU A 78 41.61 -7.96 -5.99
C LEU A 78 42.96 -7.43 -6.46
N PHE A 79 43.74 -6.84 -5.55
CA PHE A 79 45.09 -6.33 -5.80
C PHE A 79 46.04 -7.44 -6.30
N VAL A 80 46.07 -8.60 -5.66
CA VAL A 80 46.90 -9.73 -6.10
C VAL A 80 46.48 -10.21 -7.49
N GLU A 81 45.17 -10.28 -7.77
CA GLU A 81 44.67 -10.67 -9.10
C GLU A 81 45.03 -9.64 -10.18
N ASP A 82 44.87 -8.34 -9.93
CA ASP A 82 45.15 -7.28 -10.90
C ASP A 82 46.65 -7.11 -11.17
N VAL A 83 47.49 -7.21 -10.14
CA VAL A 83 48.95 -7.11 -10.27
C VAL A 83 49.53 -8.33 -10.99
N SER A 84 48.98 -9.53 -10.72
CA SER A 84 49.37 -10.74 -11.48
C SER A 84 48.87 -10.71 -12.94
N ASP A 85 47.68 -10.17 -13.20
CA ASP A 85 47.15 -9.99 -14.57
C ASP A 85 48.04 -9.07 -15.42
N ALA A 86 48.63 -8.04 -14.78
CA ALA A 86 49.54 -7.07 -15.38
C ALA A 86 51.00 -7.55 -15.47
N ALA A 87 51.33 -8.72 -14.92
CA ALA A 87 52.66 -9.33 -14.95
C ALA A 87 52.80 -10.43 -16.03
N ASP A 88 51.69 -10.83 -16.68
CA ASP A 88 51.64 -11.84 -17.75
C ASP A 88 52.45 -13.09 -17.42
N ILE A 89 52.07 -13.75 -16.32
CA ILE A 89 52.78 -14.93 -15.80
C ILE A 89 52.27 -16.18 -16.52
N ASN A 90 53.16 -16.94 -17.17
CA ASN A 90 52.82 -18.25 -17.69
C ASN A 90 52.70 -19.25 -16.52
N ALA A 91 51.72 -20.14 -16.54
CA ALA A 91 51.52 -21.14 -15.49
C ALA A 91 52.78 -22.01 -15.28
N ASP A 92 53.54 -22.28 -16.35
CA ASP A 92 54.77 -23.09 -16.31
C ASP A 92 55.96 -22.36 -15.65
N GLU A 93 55.91 -21.02 -15.54
CA GLU A 93 56.95 -20.22 -14.88
C GLU A 93 56.73 -20.13 -13.35
N ALA A 94 55.64 -20.68 -12.84
CA ALA A 94 55.38 -20.72 -11.40
C ALA A 94 56.30 -21.75 -10.71
N ALA A 95 56.86 -21.38 -9.56
CA ALA A 95 57.75 -22.26 -8.78
C ALA A 95 57.02 -23.47 -8.14
N GLU A 96 55.69 -23.53 -8.26
CA GLU A 96 54.85 -24.57 -7.70
C GLU A 96 53.63 -24.85 -8.61
N PRO A 97 52.97 -26.03 -8.46
CA PRO A 97 51.83 -26.38 -9.29
C PRO A 97 50.68 -25.36 -9.16
N VAL A 98 50.16 -24.92 -10.31
CA VAL A 98 49.01 -24.01 -10.38
C VAL A 98 47.75 -24.81 -10.73
N HIS A 99 46.74 -24.75 -9.87
CA HIS A 99 45.45 -25.41 -10.05
C HIS A 99 44.43 -24.44 -10.64
N THR A 100 43.63 -24.88 -11.61
CA THR A 100 42.49 -24.09 -12.10
C THR A 100 41.26 -24.27 -11.21
N VAL A 101 40.21 -23.46 -11.43
CA VAL A 101 38.92 -23.62 -10.74
C VAL A 101 38.34 -25.03 -10.94
N ASP A 102 38.50 -25.60 -12.14
CA ASP A 102 38.00 -26.94 -12.46
C ASP A 102 38.83 -28.03 -11.79
N ASP A 103 40.15 -27.85 -11.67
CA ASP A 103 41.02 -28.79 -10.96
C ASP A 103 40.69 -28.82 -9.47
N LEU A 104 40.46 -27.66 -8.84
CA LEU A 104 40.01 -27.58 -7.45
C LEU A 104 38.62 -28.18 -7.25
N SER A 105 37.71 -27.98 -8.20
CA SER A 105 36.36 -28.57 -8.19
C SER A 105 36.42 -30.10 -8.16
N LYS A 106 37.30 -30.70 -8.98
CA LYS A 106 37.53 -32.15 -9.00
C LYS A 106 38.26 -32.64 -7.74
N MET A 107 39.32 -31.94 -7.33
CA MET A 107 40.16 -32.33 -6.19
C MET A 107 39.38 -32.39 -4.87
N PHE A 108 38.48 -31.44 -4.64
CA PHE A 108 37.66 -31.38 -3.41
C PHE A 108 36.22 -31.90 -3.60
N ASN A 109 35.88 -32.44 -4.78
CA ASN A 109 34.53 -32.88 -5.12
C ASN A 109 33.45 -31.82 -4.76
N VAL A 110 33.69 -30.57 -5.15
CA VAL A 110 32.79 -29.43 -4.87
C VAL A 110 32.41 -28.72 -6.16
N SER A 111 31.25 -28.05 -6.19
CA SER A 111 30.87 -27.24 -7.36
C SER A 111 31.83 -26.07 -7.60
N THR A 112 31.99 -25.64 -8.86
CA THR A 112 32.76 -24.43 -9.21
C THR A 112 32.23 -23.16 -8.53
N LYS A 113 30.92 -23.11 -8.21
CA LYS A 113 30.30 -22.06 -7.38
C LYS A 113 30.80 -22.08 -5.94
N THR A 114 31.10 -23.25 -5.38
CA THR A 114 31.71 -23.37 -4.05
C THR A 114 33.12 -22.81 -4.04
N ILE A 115 33.92 -23.09 -5.08
CA ILE A 115 35.27 -22.51 -5.24
C ILE A 115 35.18 -20.98 -5.37
N SER A 116 34.21 -20.45 -6.14
CA SER A 116 33.99 -19.00 -6.21
C SER A 116 33.67 -18.40 -4.83
N ARG A 117 32.86 -19.06 -4.01
CA ARG A 117 32.57 -18.61 -2.63
C ARG A 117 33.80 -18.69 -1.71
N TRP A 118 34.68 -19.67 -1.92
CA TRP A 118 35.93 -19.77 -1.16
C TRP A 118 36.87 -18.61 -1.46
N ARG A 119 36.90 -18.13 -2.72
CA ARG A 119 37.62 -16.90 -3.08
C ARG A 119 37.14 -15.71 -2.25
N ASP A 120 35.82 -15.52 -2.13
CA ASP A 120 35.24 -14.41 -1.35
C ASP A 120 35.55 -14.51 0.15
N GLN A 121 35.98 -15.69 0.58
CA GLN A 121 36.29 -15.99 1.96
C GLN A 121 37.79 -16.05 2.23
N GLY A 122 38.64 -15.73 1.24
CA GLY A 122 40.08 -15.58 1.41
C GLY A 122 40.92 -16.66 0.74
N LEU A 123 40.37 -17.48 -0.15
CA LEU A 123 41.19 -18.27 -1.08
C LEU A 123 41.79 -17.31 -2.11
N VAL A 124 43.12 -17.18 -2.11
CA VAL A 124 43.85 -16.24 -2.96
C VAL A 124 43.99 -16.79 -4.36
N SER A 125 43.50 -16.05 -5.34
CA SER A 125 43.66 -16.35 -6.76
C SER A 125 44.70 -15.42 -7.39
N ARG A 126 45.40 -15.92 -8.41
CA ARG A 126 46.24 -15.14 -9.32
C ARG A 126 45.77 -15.34 -10.76
N ARG A 127 46.11 -14.41 -11.64
CA ARG A 127 45.89 -14.53 -13.09
C ARG A 127 47.14 -15.13 -13.73
N PHE A 128 46.96 -16.25 -14.43
CA PHE A 128 48.01 -16.93 -15.18
C PHE A 128 47.61 -17.10 -16.64
N VAL A 129 48.59 -17.14 -17.53
CA VAL A 129 48.42 -17.48 -18.94
C VAL A 129 48.58 -19.00 -19.07
N PHE A 130 47.50 -19.68 -19.46
CA PHE A 130 47.48 -21.10 -19.82
C PHE A 130 47.27 -21.21 -21.33
N GLU A 131 48.22 -21.81 -22.06
CA GLU A 131 48.09 -22.03 -23.52
C GLU A 131 47.69 -20.74 -24.29
N GLY A 132 48.29 -19.61 -23.90
CA GLY A 132 47.99 -18.30 -24.50
C GLY A 132 46.68 -17.63 -24.03
N ARG A 133 45.88 -18.26 -23.15
CA ARG A 133 44.65 -17.70 -22.57
C ARG A 133 44.82 -17.40 -21.08
N LYS A 134 44.47 -16.18 -20.68
CA LYS A 134 44.46 -15.79 -19.26
C LYS A 134 43.32 -16.47 -18.51
N ARG A 135 43.64 -17.21 -17.44
CA ARG A 135 42.67 -17.83 -16.53
C ARG A 135 43.05 -17.55 -15.08
N VAL A 136 42.08 -17.74 -14.19
CA VAL A 136 42.33 -17.69 -12.75
C VAL A 136 42.95 -19.01 -12.32
N GLY A 137 44.10 -18.94 -11.68
CA GLY A 137 44.82 -20.09 -11.11
C GLY A 137 45.12 -19.87 -9.63
N PHE A 138 45.30 -20.98 -8.93
CA PHE A 138 45.58 -21.04 -7.51
C PHE A 138 46.90 -21.79 -7.31
N LEU A 139 47.84 -21.16 -6.61
CA LEU A 139 49.06 -21.83 -6.22
C LEU A 139 48.73 -22.94 -5.21
N HIS A 140 49.45 -24.05 -5.28
CA HIS A 140 49.22 -25.19 -4.39
C HIS A 140 49.34 -24.78 -2.91
N SER A 141 50.38 -24.02 -2.55
CA SER A 141 50.58 -23.49 -1.20
C SER A 141 49.41 -22.65 -0.69
N SER A 142 48.82 -21.79 -1.53
CA SER A 142 47.66 -20.97 -1.18
C SER A 142 46.41 -21.83 -0.90
N VAL A 143 46.24 -22.92 -1.65
CA VAL A 143 45.14 -23.88 -1.45
C VAL A 143 45.33 -24.65 -0.15
N GLU A 144 46.53 -25.17 0.11
CA GLU A 144 46.85 -25.87 1.36
C GLU A 144 46.63 -24.98 2.59
N HIS A 145 47.10 -23.73 2.53
CA HIS A 145 46.94 -22.78 3.62
C HIS A 145 45.46 -22.48 3.89
N PHE A 146 44.66 -22.30 2.83
CA PHE A 146 43.22 -22.10 2.96
C PHE A 146 42.51 -23.32 3.58
N VAL A 147 42.85 -24.53 3.14
CA VAL A 147 42.29 -25.78 3.67
C VAL A 147 42.68 -25.98 5.12
N ALA A 148 43.95 -25.74 5.49
CA ALA A 148 44.43 -25.87 6.85
C ALA A 148 43.67 -24.95 7.83
N ARG A 149 43.32 -23.74 7.40
CA ARG A 149 42.57 -22.75 8.19
C ARG A 149 41.05 -22.97 8.17
N ASN A 150 40.52 -23.72 7.20
CA ASN A 150 39.07 -23.93 6.99
C ASN A 150 38.65 -25.41 6.95
N LYS A 151 39.37 -26.31 7.64
CA LYS A 151 39.18 -27.78 7.57
C LYS A 151 37.71 -28.22 7.69
N ASP A 152 36.96 -27.71 8.67
CA ASP A 152 35.56 -28.09 8.89
C ASP A 152 34.60 -27.64 7.79
N ARG A 153 34.99 -26.62 7.01
CA ARG A 153 34.18 -26.07 5.92
C ARG A 153 34.43 -26.83 4.63
N VAL A 154 35.69 -27.15 4.36
CA VAL A 154 36.10 -27.96 3.20
C VAL A 154 35.48 -29.36 3.30
N LYS A 155 35.58 -30.01 4.47
CA LYS A 155 34.90 -31.29 4.75
C LYS A 155 33.38 -31.26 4.59
N ARG A 156 32.73 -30.12 4.87
CA ARG A 156 31.29 -29.95 4.62
C ARG A 156 30.97 -29.77 3.13
N GLY A 157 31.86 -29.08 2.41
CA GLY A 157 31.78 -28.91 0.96
C GLY A 157 31.93 -30.23 0.22
N GLU A 158 32.87 -31.08 0.63
CA GLU A 158 33.13 -32.42 0.05
C GLU A 158 31.92 -33.37 0.13
N ARG A 159 31.04 -33.17 1.11
CA ARG A 159 29.78 -33.94 1.27
C ARG A 159 28.68 -33.50 0.29
N PHE A 160 28.94 -32.48 -0.53
CA PHE A 160 28.02 -32.04 -1.56
C PHE A 160 28.06 -33.02 -2.74
N SER A 161 27.00 -33.82 -2.90
CA SER A 161 26.76 -34.56 -4.13
C SER A 161 25.52 -34.03 -4.83
N GLN A 162 25.58 -33.93 -6.16
CA GLN A 162 24.43 -33.59 -6.99
C GLN A 162 23.38 -34.70 -6.90
N LEU A 163 22.10 -34.33 -6.88
CA LEU A 163 21.02 -35.31 -6.93
C LEU A 163 20.99 -35.93 -8.33
N SER A 164 21.06 -37.26 -8.42
CA SER A 164 20.81 -37.94 -9.70
C SER A 164 19.32 -37.85 -10.08
N GLU A 165 19.00 -38.02 -11.36
CA GLU A 165 17.60 -38.07 -11.80
C GLU A 165 16.84 -39.24 -11.15
N ASP A 166 17.51 -40.37 -10.89
CA ASP A 166 16.93 -41.50 -10.18
C ASP A 166 16.62 -41.17 -8.71
N GLU A 167 17.53 -40.47 -8.02
CA GLU A 167 17.31 -40.00 -6.64
C GLU A 167 16.16 -38.98 -6.57
N LYS A 168 16.01 -38.12 -7.59
CA LYS A 168 14.86 -37.19 -7.69
C LYS A 168 13.56 -37.95 -7.88
N GLY A 169 13.54 -38.95 -8.76
CA GLY A 169 12.38 -39.81 -9.01
C GLY A 169 11.94 -40.54 -7.73
N GLU A 170 12.86 -41.21 -7.04
CA GLU A 170 12.59 -41.92 -5.77
C GLU A 170 12.06 -40.96 -4.69
N MET A 171 12.59 -39.74 -4.64
CA MET A 171 12.14 -38.70 -3.70
C MET A 171 10.69 -38.27 -3.97
N ILE A 172 10.35 -38.01 -5.24
CA ILE A 172 9.00 -37.60 -5.67
C ILE A 172 7.99 -38.71 -5.40
N GLU A 173 8.31 -39.95 -5.75
CA GLU A 173 7.40 -41.08 -5.60
C GLU A 173 7.10 -41.38 -4.13
N ARG A 174 8.14 -41.35 -3.27
CA ARG A 174 7.95 -41.48 -1.82
C ARG A 174 7.19 -40.30 -1.23
N ALA A 175 7.49 -39.07 -1.65
CA ALA A 175 6.74 -37.90 -1.20
C ALA A 175 5.25 -38.03 -1.56
N ARG A 176 4.92 -38.53 -2.76
CA ARG A 176 3.56 -38.82 -3.22
C ARG A 176 2.87 -39.86 -2.36
N GLN A 177 3.53 -40.98 -2.05
CA GLN A 177 2.99 -42.02 -1.15
C GLN A 177 2.73 -41.52 0.28
N MET A 178 3.51 -40.54 0.74
CA MET A 178 3.31 -39.93 2.06
C MET A 178 2.20 -38.87 2.03
N ALA A 179 2.12 -38.09 0.96
CA ALA A 179 1.09 -37.07 0.75
C ALA A 179 -0.31 -37.68 0.64
N THR A 180 -0.47 -38.85 -0.01
CA THR A 180 -1.75 -39.57 -0.08
C THR A 180 -2.28 -40.01 1.29
N ARG A 181 -1.39 -40.17 2.28
CA ARG A 181 -1.75 -40.44 3.69
C ARG A 181 -2.11 -39.17 4.49
N GLY A 182 -2.23 -38.02 3.82
CA GLY A 182 -2.59 -36.74 4.42
C GLY A 182 -1.46 -36.06 5.21
N THR A 183 -0.20 -36.46 5.01
CA THR A 183 0.93 -35.81 5.69
C THR A 183 1.32 -34.49 5.02
N SER A 184 1.73 -33.50 5.83
CA SER A 184 2.10 -32.17 5.34
C SER A 184 3.50 -32.14 4.69
N LEU A 185 3.76 -31.19 3.79
CA LEU A 185 5.06 -31.01 3.14
C LEU A 185 6.23 -30.97 4.15
N SER A 186 6.06 -30.27 5.28
CA SER A 186 7.10 -30.16 6.31
C SER A 186 7.41 -31.51 6.97
N GLU A 187 6.38 -32.33 7.22
CA GLU A 187 6.52 -33.67 7.79
C GLU A 187 7.19 -34.62 6.80
N VAL A 188 6.78 -34.57 5.53
CA VAL A 188 7.37 -35.35 4.43
C VAL A 188 8.85 -35.00 4.26
N THR A 189 9.17 -33.70 4.24
CA THR A 189 10.55 -33.21 4.15
C THR A 189 11.42 -33.74 5.28
N ARG A 190 10.93 -33.69 6.53
CA ARG A 190 11.68 -34.17 7.71
C ARG A 190 11.97 -35.67 7.64
N ARG A 191 10.96 -36.47 7.26
CA ARG A 191 11.10 -37.93 7.19
C ARG A 191 11.99 -38.37 6.03
N LEU A 192 11.89 -37.72 4.87
CA LEU A 192 12.78 -38.00 3.74
C LEU A 192 14.23 -37.59 4.03
N SER A 193 14.42 -36.48 4.76
CA SER A 193 15.76 -35.99 5.14
C SER A 193 16.50 -36.99 6.03
N ALA A 194 15.80 -37.58 7.00
CA ALA A 194 16.34 -38.63 7.87
C ALA A 194 16.68 -39.93 7.13
N ARG A 195 15.96 -40.27 6.06
CA ARG A 195 16.10 -41.56 5.36
C ARG A 195 17.07 -41.51 4.18
N MET A 196 17.13 -40.37 3.48
CA MET A 196 17.97 -40.20 2.29
C MET A 196 19.30 -39.48 2.60
N SER A 197 19.59 -39.18 3.87
CA SER A 197 20.79 -38.45 4.30
C SER A 197 21.03 -37.12 3.55
N ARG A 198 19.94 -36.48 3.11
CA ARG A 198 19.96 -35.19 2.39
C ARG A 198 19.43 -34.08 3.27
N SER A 199 19.87 -32.84 3.00
CA SER A 199 19.38 -31.68 3.74
C SER A 199 17.88 -31.48 3.52
N ALA A 200 17.15 -31.15 4.58
CA ALA A 200 15.70 -30.90 4.51
C ALA A 200 15.37 -29.79 3.47
N GLU A 201 16.23 -28.81 3.29
CA GLU A 201 16.00 -27.74 2.31
C GLU A 201 16.16 -28.24 0.88
N THR A 202 17.11 -29.13 0.60
CA THR A 202 17.26 -29.77 -0.72
C THR A 202 15.99 -30.52 -1.11
N ILE A 203 15.44 -31.33 -0.19
CA ILE A 203 14.22 -32.10 -0.43
C ILE A 203 13.03 -31.18 -0.66
N ARG A 204 12.86 -30.17 0.20
CA ARG A 204 11.78 -29.19 0.06
C ARG A 204 11.85 -28.46 -1.27
N TYR A 205 13.05 -28.05 -1.68
CA TYR A 205 13.28 -27.34 -2.93
C TYR A 205 12.93 -28.23 -4.14
N THR A 206 13.41 -29.48 -4.17
CA THR A 206 13.09 -30.43 -5.24
C THR A 206 11.59 -30.68 -5.35
N LEU A 207 10.89 -30.90 -4.23
CA LEU A 207 9.44 -31.11 -4.23
C LEU A 207 8.67 -29.87 -4.68
N LYS A 208 9.08 -28.66 -4.25
CA LYS A 208 8.46 -27.41 -4.69
C LYS A 208 8.66 -27.14 -6.18
N ASN A 209 9.86 -27.35 -6.70
CA ASN A 209 10.13 -27.18 -8.12
C ASN A 209 9.31 -28.17 -8.94
N TYR A 210 9.23 -29.43 -8.51
CA TYR A 210 8.39 -30.44 -9.18
C TYR A 210 6.90 -30.04 -9.21
N ASP A 211 6.35 -29.59 -8.09
CA ASP A 211 4.95 -29.13 -8.00
C ASP A 211 4.69 -27.88 -8.86
N ALA A 212 5.69 -27.00 -9.01
CA ALA A 212 5.60 -25.80 -9.84
C ALA A 212 5.70 -26.11 -11.35
N GLU A 213 6.60 -27.03 -11.74
CA GLU A 213 6.79 -27.47 -13.12
C GLU A 213 5.64 -28.38 -13.59
N ASN A 214 4.99 -29.11 -12.67
CA ASN A 214 3.94 -30.09 -12.99
C ASN A 214 2.64 -29.84 -12.21
N PRO A 215 1.87 -28.77 -12.51
CA PRO A 215 0.66 -28.42 -11.76
C PRO A 215 -0.42 -29.52 -11.74
N GLN A 216 -0.54 -30.31 -12.82
CA GLN A 216 -1.54 -31.39 -12.92
C GLN A 216 -1.17 -32.65 -12.11
N LEU A 217 0.13 -32.83 -11.82
CA LEU A 217 0.66 -33.98 -11.09
C LEU A 217 1.21 -33.57 -9.72
N ALA A 218 0.86 -32.37 -9.24
CA ALA A 218 1.36 -31.82 -7.98
C ALA A 218 1.14 -32.81 -6.82
N ILE A 219 2.20 -33.04 -6.06
CA ILE A 219 2.20 -33.90 -4.88
C ILE A 219 1.38 -33.23 -3.76
N PHE A 220 1.46 -31.90 -3.66
CA PHE A 220 0.72 -31.11 -2.68
C PHE A 220 -0.19 -30.06 -3.35
N PRO A 221 -1.33 -30.46 -3.95
CA PRO A 221 -2.23 -29.54 -4.67
C PRO A 221 -2.84 -28.45 -3.78
N ASN A 222 -2.96 -28.72 -2.47
CA ASN A 222 -3.46 -27.77 -1.47
C ASN A 222 -2.37 -26.94 -0.78
N HIS A 223 -1.12 -27.00 -1.24
CA HIS A 223 -0.10 -26.05 -0.80
C HIS A 223 -0.36 -24.70 -1.47
N ARG A 224 -1.46 -24.03 -1.06
CA ARG A 224 -1.77 -22.67 -1.48
C ARG A 224 -0.52 -21.82 -1.28
N GLY A 225 -0.23 -20.97 -2.26
CA GLY A 225 0.87 -20.00 -2.23
C GLY A 225 0.82 -19.07 -1.01
N ALA A 226 1.59 -17.99 -1.01
CA ALA A 226 1.50 -17.00 0.07
C ALA A 226 0.02 -16.64 0.32
N LEU A 227 -0.43 -16.69 1.58
CA LEU A 227 -1.79 -16.30 1.93
C LEU A 227 -2.00 -14.85 1.51
N THR A 228 -3.12 -14.57 0.85
CA THR A 228 -3.49 -13.20 0.49
C THR A 228 -3.73 -12.38 1.76
N GLU A 229 -3.67 -11.05 1.66
CA GLU A 229 -4.00 -10.19 2.80
C GLU A 229 -5.45 -10.40 3.28
N ASP A 230 -6.37 -10.71 2.37
CA ASP A 230 -7.76 -11.02 2.71
C ASP A 230 -7.89 -12.35 3.46
N ASP A 231 -7.11 -13.36 3.11
CA ASP A 231 -7.04 -14.60 3.89
C ASP A 231 -6.52 -14.33 5.32
N LYS A 232 -5.49 -13.50 5.46
CA LYS A 232 -4.93 -13.14 6.79
C LYS A 232 -5.95 -12.38 7.63
N ARG A 233 -6.68 -11.43 7.03
CA ARG A 233 -7.80 -10.72 7.67
C ARG A 233 -8.90 -11.69 8.10
N ALA A 234 -9.29 -12.63 7.25
CA ALA A 234 -10.30 -13.64 7.56
C ALA A 234 -9.86 -14.54 8.73
N ILE A 235 -8.60 -15.00 8.74
CA ILE A 235 -8.01 -15.77 9.85
C ILE A 235 -8.10 -14.98 11.16
N PHE A 236 -7.73 -13.71 11.14
CA PHE A 236 -7.78 -12.84 12.33
C PHE A 236 -9.20 -12.60 12.84
N GLN A 237 -10.16 -12.34 11.93
CA GLN A 237 -11.57 -12.18 12.31
C GLN A 237 -12.17 -13.45 12.91
N LEU A 238 -11.87 -14.63 12.35
CA LEU A 238 -12.32 -15.92 12.89
C LEU A 238 -11.75 -16.19 14.28
N ALA A 239 -10.48 -15.85 14.51
CA ALA A 239 -9.85 -15.96 15.83
C ALA A 239 -10.54 -15.05 16.85
N ARG A 240 -10.86 -13.79 16.50
CA ARG A 240 -11.61 -12.86 17.38
C ARG A 240 -13.02 -13.33 17.71
N ARG A 241 -13.65 -14.12 16.82
CA ARG A 241 -14.97 -14.73 17.06
C ARG A 241 -14.91 -16.01 17.90
N GLY A 242 -13.73 -16.40 18.40
CA GLY A 242 -13.55 -17.57 19.27
C GLY A 242 -13.10 -18.85 18.57
N THR A 243 -12.75 -18.79 17.28
CA THR A 243 -12.19 -19.98 16.58
C THR A 243 -10.79 -20.29 17.12
N THR A 244 -10.55 -21.55 17.51
CA THR A 244 -9.27 -21.95 18.09
C THR A 244 -8.17 -22.09 17.04
N VAL A 245 -6.90 -21.90 17.44
CA VAL A 245 -5.74 -22.06 16.54
C VAL A 245 -5.70 -23.43 15.84
N PRO A 246 -5.98 -24.57 16.50
CA PRO A 246 -6.05 -25.88 15.82
C PRO A 246 -7.11 -25.94 14.70
N GLN A 247 -8.28 -25.33 14.90
CA GLN A 247 -9.34 -25.27 13.88
C GLN A 247 -8.89 -24.42 12.69
N LEU A 248 -8.20 -23.30 12.94
CA LEU A 248 -7.62 -22.46 11.88
C LEU A 248 -6.52 -23.20 11.10
N CYS A 249 -5.66 -23.95 11.80
CA CYS A 249 -4.64 -24.79 11.15
C CYS A 249 -5.27 -25.82 10.20
N LYS A 250 -6.36 -26.49 10.63
CA LYS A 250 -7.08 -27.47 9.81
C LYS A 250 -7.77 -26.81 8.61
N ARG A 251 -8.45 -25.67 8.83
CA ARG A 251 -9.20 -24.95 7.79
C ARG A 251 -8.30 -24.37 6.70
N TYR A 252 -7.15 -23.82 7.08
CA TYR A 252 -6.24 -23.13 6.17
C TYR A 252 -5.01 -23.98 5.77
N GLY A 253 -4.89 -25.21 6.28
CA GLY A 253 -3.78 -26.13 5.95
C GLY A 253 -2.40 -25.60 6.36
N ARG A 254 -2.31 -24.86 7.47
CA ARG A 254 -1.07 -24.21 7.93
C ARG A 254 -0.61 -24.73 9.29
N THR A 255 0.68 -24.53 9.57
CA THR A 255 1.26 -24.88 10.86
C THR A 255 0.78 -23.92 11.95
N ARG A 256 0.79 -24.38 13.20
CA ARG A 256 0.45 -23.57 14.38
C ARG A 256 1.27 -22.29 14.47
N SER A 257 2.59 -22.39 14.22
CA SER A 257 3.50 -21.24 14.23
C SER A 257 3.17 -20.22 13.14
N SER A 258 2.78 -20.68 11.94
CA SER A 258 2.38 -19.78 10.86
C SER A 258 1.10 -19.03 11.20
N ILE A 259 0.08 -19.71 11.73
CA ILE A 259 -1.18 -19.07 12.14
C ILE A 259 -0.93 -18.08 13.29
N GLN A 260 -0.15 -18.47 14.31
CA GLN A 260 0.19 -17.57 15.42
C GLN A 260 0.93 -16.31 14.95
N ARG A 261 1.89 -16.45 14.03
CA ARG A 261 2.58 -15.29 13.43
C ARG A 261 1.62 -14.38 12.68
N ILE A 262 0.72 -14.93 11.86
CA ILE A 262 -0.30 -14.15 11.16
C ILE A 262 -1.20 -13.41 12.15
N LEU A 263 -1.61 -14.05 13.24
CA LEU A 263 -2.44 -13.41 14.26
C LEU A 263 -1.70 -12.25 14.97
N VAL A 264 -0.42 -12.43 15.27
CA VAL A 264 0.44 -11.39 15.86
C VAL A 264 0.63 -10.23 14.89
N ASP A 265 0.96 -10.51 13.63
CA ASP A 265 1.16 -9.49 12.59
C ASP A 265 -0.12 -8.68 12.35
N MET A 266 -1.27 -9.38 12.23
CA MET A 266 -2.58 -8.73 12.05
C MET A 266 -3.00 -7.91 13.28
N ARG A 267 -2.67 -8.38 14.49
CA ARG A 267 -2.91 -7.63 15.73
C ARG A 267 -2.05 -6.36 15.78
N ALA A 268 -0.76 -6.47 15.46
CA ALA A 268 0.15 -5.33 15.42
C ALA A 268 -0.30 -4.29 14.37
N ALA A 269 -0.71 -4.72 13.18
CA ALA A 269 -1.25 -3.83 12.15
C ALA A 269 -2.50 -3.08 12.64
N ARG A 270 -3.42 -3.75 13.33
CA ARG A 270 -4.60 -3.11 13.93
C ARG A 270 -4.22 -2.08 15.01
N ILE A 271 -3.20 -2.36 15.83
CA ILE A 271 -2.71 -1.41 16.84
C ILE A 271 -2.17 -0.14 16.18
N MET A 272 -1.51 -0.27 15.02
CA MET A 272 -1.06 0.89 14.25
C MET A 272 -2.21 1.77 13.77
N GLU A 273 -3.38 1.20 13.50
CA GLU A 273 -4.59 1.91 13.08
C GLU A 273 -5.42 2.51 14.24
N LEU A 274 -5.03 2.30 15.51
CA LEU A 274 -5.77 2.86 16.64
C LEU A 274 -5.73 4.40 16.64
N PRO A 275 -6.89 5.08 16.87
CA PRO A 275 -6.96 6.53 16.92
C PRO A 275 -6.40 7.04 18.26
N LEU A 276 -5.07 7.17 18.29
CA LEU A 276 -4.29 7.60 19.45
C LEU A 276 -3.98 9.10 19.44
N ASP A 277 -4.64 9.90 18.62
CA ASP A 277 -4.45 11.36 18.61
C ASP A 277 -4.80 11.96 19.98
N TYR A 278 -3.89 12.78 20.51
CA TYR A 278 -4.00 13.41 21.83
C TYR A 278 -3.52 14.86 21.80
N MET A 279 -3.99 15.64 22.77
CA MET A 279 -3.50 16.99 23.05
C MET A 279 -2.32 16.90 24.01
N PHE A 280 -1.12 17.22 23.54
CA PHE A 280 0.11 17.14 24.34
C PHE A 280 0.13 18.17 25.47
N ASN A 281 0.73 17.78 26.59
CA ASN A 281 1.05 18.64 27.73
C ASN A 281 2.42 18.22 28.27
N GLU A 282 3.23 19.18 28.70
CA GLU A 282 4.58 18.95 29.24
C GLU A 282 4.58 17.99 30.45
N ASP A 283 3.51 18.01 31.24
CA ASP A 283 3.31 17.11 32.39
C ASP A 283 3.39 15.61 32.01
N PHE A 284 3.14 15.26 30.75
CA PHE A 284 3.13 13.87 30.29
C PHE A 284 4.51 13.23 30.19
N GLU A 285 5.56 14.05 30.05
CA GLU A 285 6.95 13.59 30.04
C GLU A 285 7.46 13.29 31.46
N ASN A 286 6.81 13.86 32.48
CA ASN A 286 7.24 13.69 33.87
C ASN A 286 6.60 12.46 34.51
N ALA A 287 7.38 11.38 34.63
CA ALA A 287 6.95 10.13 35.26
C ALA A 287 6.48 10.30 36.72
N ALA A 288 6.94 11.33 37.45
CA ALA A 288 6.53 11.57 38.83
C ALA A 288 5.05 12.00 38.95
N LEU A 289 4.47 12.56 37.89
CA LEU A 289 3.08 13.04 37.86
C LEU A 289 2.09 11.95 37.45
N GLU A 290 2.55 10.79 36.96
CA GLU A 290 1.70 9.69 36.52
C GLU A 290 0.68 9.22 37.59
N PRO A 291 1.06 9.02 38.88
CA PRO A 291 0.10 8.64 39.91
C PRO A 291 -0.99 9.69 40.14
N ALA A 292 -0.67 10.98 40.00
CA ALA A 292 -1.64 12.07 40.13
C ALA A 292 -2.57 12.19 38.91
N ILE A 293 -2.09 11.83 37.72
CA ILE A 293 -2.89 11.83 36.49
C ILE A 293 -3.84 10.62 36.47
N LEU A 294 -3.36 9.44 36.85
CA LEU A 294 -4.12 8.19 36.81
C LEU A 294 -4.92 7.88 38.09
N GLY A 295 -4.66 8.61 39.19
CA GLY A 295 -5.21 8.40 40.53
C GLY A 295 -6.74 8.56 40.64
N ALA A 296 -7.26 8.78 41.84
CA ALA A 296 -8.70 8.96 42.03
C ALA A 296 -9.20 10.28 41.40
N MET A 297 -10.45 10.30 40.94
CA MET A 297 -11.09 11.52 40.46
C MET A 297 -11.30 12.48 41.65
N PRO A 298 -11.06 13.79 41.50
CA PRO A 298 -11.27 14.75 42.58
C PRO A 298 -12.73 14.77 43.05
N GLU A 299 -12.92 15.00 44.35
CA GLU A 299 -14.24 15.16 44.94
C GLU A 299 -14.91 16.43 44.39
N PRO A 300 -16.24 16.39 44.15
CA PRO A 300 -16.92 17.55 43.60
C PRO A 300 -16.93 18.71 44.60
N GLU A 301 -16.60 19.93 44.14
CA GLU A 301 -16.64 21.15 44.98
C GLU A 301 -18.02 21.41 45.61
N LYS A 302 -19.09 20.94 44.95
CA LYS A 302 -20.48 21.09 45.39
C LYS A 302 -21.24 19.78 45.21
N ALA A 303 -22.10 19.46 46.19
CA ALA A 303 -22.97 18.30 46.11
C ALA A 303 -23.83 18.34 44.83
N PRO A 304 -23.99 17.20 44.13
CA PRO A 304 -24.74 17.15 42.88
C PRO A 304 -26.20 17.52 43.11
N ARG A 305 -26.67 18.59 42.45
CA ARG A 305 -28.08 18.98 42.49
C ARG A 305 -28.89 17.99 41.66
N LYS A 306 -29.87 17.30 42.28
CA LYS A 306 -30.86 16.49 41.55
C LYS A 306 -31.71 17.42 40.68
N LEU A 307 -31.47 17.39 39.38
CA LEU A 307 -32.23 18.16 38.39
C LEU A 307 -33.49 17.38 38.01
N ARG A 308 -34.65 18.05 37.99
CA ARG A 308 -35.89 17.45 37.50
C ARG A 308 -35.79 17.18 36.01
N VAL A 309 -36.17 15.97 35.59
CA VAL A 309 -36.33 15.62 34.18
C VAL A 309 -37.41 16.54 33.57
N PRO A 310 -37.13 17.27 32.48
CA PRO A 310 -38.16 18.09 31.85
C PRO A 310 -39.36 17.25 31.37
N ALA A 311 -40.57 17.78 31.52
CA ALA A 311 -41.79 17.08 31.09
C ALA A 311 -41.81 16.86 29.56
N GLY A 312 -42.16 15.65 29.12
CA GLY A 312 -42.29 15.29 27.69
C GLY A 312 -41.04 14.70 27.02
N LEU A 313 -39.96 14.43 27.76
CA LEU A 313 -38.79 13.72 27.22
C LEU A 313 -39.06 12.20 27.12
N PRO A 314 -38.69 11.56 26.00
CA PRO A 314 -38.70 10.11 25.87
C PRO A 314 -37.90 9.39 26.98
N PRO A 315 -38.28 8.16 27.39
CA PRO A 315 -37.65 7.42 28.48
C PRO A 315 -36.13 7.22 28.34
N TYR A 316 -35.63 7.01 27.11
CA TYR A 316 -34.19 6.84 26.86
C TYR A 316 -33.37 8.13 27.07
N LEU A 317 -33.99 9.31 26.97
CA LEU A 317 -33.33 10.59 27.29
C LEU A 317 -33.44 10.92 28.77
N ALA A 318 -34.44 10.38 29.46
CA ALA A 318 -34.57 10.53 30.90
C ALA A 318 -33.37 9.88 31.64
N SER A 319 -32.89 8.72 31.18
CA SER A 319 -31.72 8.05 31.78
C SER A 319 -30.41 8.85 31.64
N LEU A 320 -30.36 9.83 30.73
CA LEU A 320 -29.21 10.74 30.63
C LEU A 320 -29.10 11.70 31.83
N TYR A 321 -30.20 11.91 32.56
CA TYR A 321 -30.24 12.78 33.74
C TYR A 321 -29.75 12.08 35.01
N ASP A 322 -29.56 10.76 34.98
CA ASP A 322 -28.97 9.97 36.07
C ASP A 322 -27.46 10.19 36.19
N VAL A 323 -26.80 10.57 35.08
CA VAL A 323 -25.36 10.84 35.06
C VAL A 323 -25.09 12.24 35.64
N PRO A 324 -24.21 12.35 36.66
CA PRO A 324 -23.87 13.64 37.25
C PRO A 324 -23.08 14.52 36.26
N LEU A 325 -23.33 15.83 36.34
CA LEU A 325 -22.57 16.85 35.62
C LEU A 325 -21.19 16.99 36.24
N LEU A 326 -20.19 17.20 35.39
CA LEU A 326 -18.80 17.40 35.81
C LEU A 326 -18.59 18.86 36.23
N ASP A 327 -17.83 19.07 37.30
CA ASP A 327 -17.29 20.38 37.62
C ASP A 327 -16.03 20.70 36.79
N ARG A 328 -15.42 21.87 37.03
CA ARG A 328 -14.24 22.31 36.27
C ARG A 328 -13.02 21.43 36.51
N GLU A 329 -12.79 20.99 37.75
CA GLU A 329 -11.63 20.19 38.13
C GLU A 329 -11.76 18.75 37.61
N GLN A 330 -12.95 18.17 37.70
CA GLN A 330 -13.29 16.86 37.16
C GLN A 330 -13.19 16.84 35.63
N GLU A 331 -13.68 17.88 34.93
CA GLU A 331 -13.47 18.04 33.49
C GLU A 331 -11.98 18.03 33.17
N TYR A 332 -11.20 18.90 33.83
CA TYR A 332 -9.75 19.00 33.64
C TYR A 332 -9.05 17.65 33.88
N TYR A 333 -9.35 16.99 34.99
CA TYR A 333 -8.80 15.69 35.37
C TYR A 333 -9.09 14.62 34.30
N LEU A 334 -10.34 14.50 33.82
CA LEU A 334 -10.72 13.48 32.85
C LEU A 334 -10.07 13.72 31.48
N PHE A 335 -10.02 14.98 31.02
CA PHE A 335 -9.33 15.31 29.77
C PHE A 335 -7.82 15.08 29.87
N ARG A 336 -7.20 15.45 31.00
CA ARG A 336 -5.78 15.15 31.26
C ARG A 336 -5.51 13.64 31.25
N LYS A 337 -6.32 12.86 31.97
CA LYS A 337 -6.21 11.40 32.04
C LYS A 337 -6.37 10.74 30.67
N MET A 338 -7.40 11.13 29.91
CA MET A 338 -7.65 10.59 28.56
C MET A 338 -6.46 10.86 27.62
N ASN A 339 -5.94 12.09 27.60
CA ASN A 339 -4.83 12.47 26.73
C ASN A 339 -3.51 11.80 27.15
N TYR A 340 -3.25 11.68 28.46
CA TYR A 340 -2.10 10.97 28.98
C TYR A 340 -2.10 9.47 28.63
N LEU A 341 -3.24 8.78 28.78
CA LEU A 341 -3.38 7.37 28.40
C LEU A 341 -3.08 7.14 26.91
N LYS A 342 -3.59 8.03 26.05
CA LYS A 342 -3.30 8.01 24.61
C LYS A 342 -1.84 8.31 24.30
N HIS A 343 -1.22 9.27 24.98
CA HIS A 343 0.19 9.59 24.86
C HIS A 343 1.08 8.39 25.22
N LYS A 344 0.80 7.75 26.37
CA LYS A 344 1.52 6.55 26.82
C LYS A 344 1.36 5.40 25.83
N ALA A 345 0.14 5.15 25.37
CA ALA A 345 -0.13 4.15 24.33
C ALA A 345 0.60 4.46 23.02
N ASN A 346 0.70 5.72 22.61
CA ASN A 346 1.43 6.13 21.41
C ASN A 346 2.94 5.93 21.55
N LYS A 347 3.54 6.29 22.70
CA LYS A 347 4.96 6.02 22.98
C LYS A 347 5.30 4.53 22.96
N LEU A 348 4.43 3.68 23.50
CA LEU A 348 4.60 2.23 23.43
C LEU A 348 4.42 1.71 22.00
N ARG A 349 3.51 2.31 21.21
CA ARG A 349 3.31 1.98 19.80
C ARG A 349 4.55 2.25 18.95
N GLU A 350 5.30 3.31 19.23
CA GLU A 350 6.56 3.62 18.53
C GLU A 350 7.65 2.54 18.73
N GLN A 351 7.57 1.76 19.81
CA GLN A 351 8.49 0.66 20.08
C GLN A 351 8.12 -0.63 19.32
N LEU A 352 6.93 -0.69 18.70
CA LEU A 352 6.52 -1.84 17.91
C LEU A 352 7.23 -1.85 16.55
N THR A 353 8.11 -2.83 16.36
CA THR A 353 8.76 -3.07 15.07
C THR A 353 7.98 -4.11 14.26
N PRO A 354 7.69 -3.85 12.97
CA PRO A 354 7.06 -4.84 12.08
C PRO A 354 7.91 -6.12 12.02
N GLY A 355 7.32 -7.26 12.41
CA GLY A 355 7.99 -8.56 12.42
C GLY A 355 8.61 -9.00 13.75
N ASN A 356 8.68 -8.13 14.77
CA ASN A 356 9.12 -8.48 16.13
C ASN A 356 8.22 -7.84 17.22
N ALA A 357 6.91 -7.94 17.04
CA ALA A 357 5.94 -7.41 18.00
C ALA A 357 5.82 -8.33 19.22
N LYS A 358 6.20 -7.83 20.41
CA LYS A 358 6.02 -8.53 21.68
C LYS A 358 4.55 -8.53 22.09
N THR A 359 4.01 -9.69 22.47
CA THR A 359 2.60 -9.82 22.87
C THR A 359 2.25 -8.96 24.09
N SER A 360 3.12 -8.93 25.11
CA SER A 360 2.91 -8.14 26.32
C SER A 360 2.78 -6.64 26.05
N LEU A 361 3.57 -6.12 25.11
CA LEU A 361 3.52 -4.71 24.72
C LEU A 361 2.20 -4.37 24.00
N MET A 362 1.73 -5.28 23.14
CA MET A 362 0.42 -5.14 22.48
C MET A 362 -0.73 -5.19 23.48
N ASP A 363 -0.66 -6.07 24.48
CA ASP A 363 -1.65 -6.16 25.56
C ASP A 363 -1.72 -4.84 26.35
N GLU A 364 -0.57 -4.24 26.66
CA GLU A 364 -0.49 -2.97 27.38
C GLU A 364 -1.07 -1.81 26.57
N ILE A 365 -0.74 -1.70 25.27
CA ILE A 365 -1.28 -0.65 24.40
C ILE A 365 -2.80 -0.74 24.29
N GLU A 366 -3.34 -1.95 24.09
CA GLU A 366 -4.77 -2.17 24.01
C GLU A 366 -5.47 -1.82 25.34
N ALA A 367 -4.88 -2.19 26.48
CA ALA A 367 -5.41 -1.87 27.80
C ALA A 367 -5.45 -0.35 28.06
N LEU A 368 -4.37 0.37 27.71
CA LEU A 368 -4.32 1.84 27.84
C LEU A 368 -5.34 2.53 26.93
N TYR A 369 -5.47 2.04 25.68
CA TYR A 369 -6.46 2.56 24.75
C TYR A 369 -7.89 2.32 25.26
N GLU A 370 -8.19 1.14 25.79
CA GLU A 370 -9.51 0.83 26.35
C GLU A 370 -9.85 1.73 27.55
N GLN A 371 -8.89 1.98 28.44
CA GLN A 371 -9.06 2.95 29.53
C GLN A 371 -9.30 4.38 29.01
N ALA A 372 -8.62 4.78 27.94
CA ALA A 372 -8.84 6.08 27.31
C ALA A 372 -10.25 6.18 26.72
N VAL A 373 -10.73 5.12 26.07
CA VAL A 373 -12.10 5.03 25.54
C VAL A 373 -13.14 5.08 26.66
N GLN A 374 -12.93 4.37 27.77
CA GLN A 374 -13.81 4.44 28.95
C GLN A 374 -13.86 5.86 29.53
N THR A 375 -12.71 6.52 29.65
CA THR A 375 -12.61 7.90 30.12
C THR A 375 -13.35 8.85 29.18
N LYS A 376 -13.15 8.70 27.86
CA LYS A 376 -13.87 9.44 26.82
C LYS A 376 -15.38 9.25 26.93
N ASN A 377 -15.84 8.00 27.09
CA ASN A 377 -17.26 7.69 27.23
C ASN A 377 -17.88 8.37 28.46
N LYS A 378 -17.16 8.43 29.57
CA LYS A 378 -17.58 9.17 30.78
C LYS A 378 -17.75 10.67 30.49
N ILE A 379 -16.78 11.29 29.83
CA ILE A 379 -16.86 12.71 29.42
C ILE A 379 -18.06 12.96 28.52
N VAL A 380 -18.26 12.10 27.51
CA VAL A 380 -19.39 12.21 26.57
C VAL A 380 -20.72 12.09 27.32
N GLN A 381 -20.90 11.04 28.13
CA GLN A 381 -22.14 10.78 28.88
C GLN A 381 -22.55 11.95 29.78
N SER A 382 -21.59 12.53 30.52
CA SER A 382 -21.86 13.70 31.37
C SER A 382 -22.28 14.95 30.58
N ASN A 383 -22.01 15.01 29.27
CA ASN A 383 -22.29 16.16 28.41
C ASN A 383 -23.43 15.93 27.39
N LEU A 384 -24.04 14.74 27.32
CA LEU A 384 -25.16 14.47 26.38
C LEU A 384 -26.36 15.41 26.59
N ARG A 385 -26.58 15.84 27.83
CA ARG A 385 -27.65 16.79 28.20
C ARG A 385 -27.48 18.15 27.51
N LEU A 386 -26.24 18.57 27.25
CA LEU A 386 -25.95 19.80 26.51
C LEU A 386 -26.49 19.72 25.09
N VAL A 387 -26.28 18.60 24.40
CA VAL A 387 -26.76 18.36 23.03
C VAL A 387 -28.27 18.49 22.96
N VAL A 388 -28.99 17.81 23.87
CA VAL A 388 -30.46 17.88 23.96
C VAL A 388 -30.94 19.32 24.15
N SER A 389 -30.27 20.11 25.00
CA SER A 389 -30.63 21.50 25.27
C SER A 389 -30.40 22.45 24.08
N ILE A 390 -29.44 22.14 23.21
CA ILE A 390 -29.15 22.89 21.99
C ILE A 390 -30.11 22.46 20.89
N ALA A 391 -30.25 21.15 20.66
CA ALA A 391 -31.16 20.58 19.67
C ALA A 391 -32.60 21.08 19.86
N LYS A 392 -33.11 21.10 21.11
CA LYS A 392 -34.46 21.60 21.40
C LYS A 392 -34.72 23.04 20.94
N ARG A 393 -33.68 23.89 20.83
CA ARG A 393 -33.82 25.28 20.34
C ARG A 393 -33.85 25.38 18.81
N HIS A 394 -33.36 24.34 18.12
CA HIS A 394 -33.22 24.30 16.67
C HIS A 394 -34.25 23.41 15.96
N VAL A 395 -35.08 22.71 16.73
CA VAL A 395 -36.14 21.84 16.19
C VAL A 395 -37.33 22.69 15.77
N GLY A 396 -37.65 22.69 14.48
CA GLY A 396 -38.91 23.19 13.96
C GLY A 396 -40.05 22.17 14.13
N SER A 397 -41.29 22.57 13.89
CA SER A 397 -42.49 21.72 14.07
C SER A 397 -42.53 20.45 13.20
N THR A 398 -41.63 20.31 12.21
CA THR A 398 -41.58 19.22 11.22
C THR A 398 -40.26 18.41 11.23
N ASP A 399 -39.34 18.71 12.16
CA ASP A 399 -38.01 18.12 12.18
C ASP A 399 -37.94 16.84 13.03
N ASP A 400 -37.14 15.87 12.59
CA ASP A 400 -36.86 14.68 13.39
C ASP A 400 -35.91 15.03 14.53
N PHE A 401 -36.49 15.23 15.72
CA PHE A 401 -35.75 15.50 16.95
C PHE A 401 -34.67 14.45 17.23
N PHE A 402 -34.91 13.18 16.90
CA PHE A 402 -33.95 12.10 17.16
C PHE A 402 -32.75 12.15 16.24
N GLY A 403 -32.98 12.44 14.95
CA GLY A 403 -31.92 12.71 13.98
C GLY A 403 -31.01 13.84 14.43
N LEU A 404 -31.58 14.99 14.82
CA LEU A 404 -30.81 16.15 15.30
C LEU A 404 -30.00 15.84 16.57
N VAL A 405 -30.58 15.12 17.53
CA VAL A 405 -29.85 14.72 18.74
C VAL A 405 -28.71 13.76 18.39
N SER A 406 -28.93 12.82 17.46
CA SER A 406 -27.90 11.86 17.03
C SER A 406 -26.73 12.55 16.32
N ASP A 407 -27.02 13.49 15.43
CA ASP A 407 -26.02 14.33 14.75
C ASP A 407 -25.24 15.23 15.72
N GLY A 408 -25.95 15.79 16.70
CA GLY A 408 -25.36 16.58 17.77
C GLY A 408 -24.44 15.75 18.65
N ASN A 409 -24.80 14.51 18.96
CA ASN A 409 -23.98 13.57 19.72
C ASN A 409 -22.69 13.21 18.96
N MET A 410 -22.76 13.00 17.64
CA MET A 410 -21.56 12.80 16.82
C MET A 410 -20.62 14.01 16.84
N SER A 411 -21.18 15.23 16.82
CA SER A 411 -20.40 16.47 16.94
C SER A 411 -19.77 16.62 18.32
N LEU A 412 -20.49 16.26 19.38
CA LEU A 412 -19.98 16.24 20.75
C LEU A 412 -18.78 15.28 20.87
N ILE A 413 -18.91 14.06 20.34
CA ILE A 413 -17.83 13.05 20.37
C ILE A 413 -16.56 13.58 19.69
N ARG A 414 -16.70 14.23 18.52
CA ARG A 414 -15.57 14.87 17.82
C ARG A 414 -15.00 16.05 18.61
N ALA A 415 -15.85 16.82 19.29
CA ALA A 415 -15.41 17.94 20.12
C ALA A 415 -14.59 17.46 21.32
N VAL A 416 -14.98 16.34 21.96
CA VAL A 416 -14.21 15.72 23.05
C VAL A 416 -12.80 15.33 22.59
N GLU A 417 -12.64 14.82 21.37
CA GLU A 417 -11.33 14.43 20.84
C GLU A 417 -10.39 15.60 20.56
N LYS A 418 -10.95 16.78 20.25
CA LYS A 418 -10.18 17.97 19.84
C LYS A 418 -10.07 19.04 20.92
N PHE A 419 -10.71 18.83 22.06
CA PHE A 419 -10.74 19.81 23.12
C PHE A 419 -9.39 19.92 23.83
N ASP A 420 -8.91 21.15 23.95
CA ASP A 420 -7.68 21.47 24.65
C ASP A 420 -7.98 21.98 26.06
N TYR A 421 -7.69 21.13 27.04
CA TYR A 421 -7.94 21.41 28.45
C TYR A 421 -6.90 22.38 29.06
N ALA A 422 -5.74 22.58 28.43
CA ALA A 422 -4.70 23.47 28.93
C ALA A 422 -5.07 24.96 28.76
N ARG A 423 -5.97 25.27 27.82
CA ARG A 423 -6.46 26.65 27.56
C ARG A 423 -7.35 27.22 28.67
N GLY A 424 -7.73 26.43 29.69
CA GLY A 424 -8.49 26.90 30.84
C GLY A 424 -9.96 27.27 30.57
N ASN A 425 -10.46 27.07 29.34
CA ASN A 425 -11.86 27.28 28.99
C ASN A 425 -12.75 26.12 29.45
N LYS A 426 -14.02 26.40 29.72
CA LYS A 426 -15.03 25.35 29.99
C LYS A 426 -15.29 24.53 28.71
N PHE A 427 -15.39 23.21 28.85
CA PHE A 427 -15.67 22.32 27.71
C PHE A 427 -17.02 22.65 27.05
N SER A 428 -18.03 22.99 27.85
CA SER A 428 -19.36 23.38 27.35
C SER A 428 -19.33 24.51 26.33
N THR A 429 -18.44 25.49 26.48
CA THR A 429 -18.28 26.61 25.52
C THR A 429 -17.82 26.11 24.15
N TYR A 430 -16.78 25.27 24.13
CA TYR A 430 -16.23 24.71 22.90
C TYR A 430 -17.19 23.70 22.25
N ALA A 431 -17.81 22.84 23.06
CA ALA A 431 -18.77 21.85 22.61
C ALA A 431 -20.01 22.50 21.98
N SER A 432 -20.55 23.56 22.61
CA SER A 432 -21.71 24.28 22.10
C SER A 432 -21.46 24.86 20.71
N TRP A 433 -20.30 25.49 20.50
CA TRP A 433 -19.94 26.02 19.19
C TRP A 433 -19.79 24.92 18.12
N SER A 434 -19.17 23.80 18.49
CA SER A 434 -19.00 22.66 17.59
C SER A 434 -20.33 22.02 17.18
N ILE A 435 -21.27 21.88 18.12
CA ILE A 435 -22.62 21.36 17.88
C ILE A 435 -23.42 22.34 17.00
N MET A 436 -23.45 23.63 17.35
CA MET A 436 -24.16 24.64 16.57
C MET A 436 -23.63 24.75 15.14
N LYS A 437 -22.30 24.70 14.97
CA LYS A 437 -21.68 24.71 13.65
C LYS A 437 -22.07 23.50 12.79
N ASN A 438 -22.24 22.33 13.40
CA ASN A 438 -22.70 21.14 12.69
C ASN A 438 -24.17 21.29 12.28
N PHE A 439 -25.04 21.73 13.19
CA PHE A 439 -26.46 21.97 12.90
C PHE A 439 -26.66 23.03 11.81
N ALA A 440 -25.88 24.11 11.82
CA ALA A 440 -25.91 25.11 10.75
C ALA A 440 -25.52 24.56 9.37
N ARG A 441 -24.84 23.40 9.30
CA ARG A 441 -24.50 22.72 8.04
C ARG A 441 -25.55 21.67 7.65
N THR A 442 -25.98 20.84 8.59
CA THR A 442 -26.90 19.72 8.30
C THR A 442 -28.34 20.20 8.06
N ILE A 443 -28.81 21.17 8.84
CA ILE A 443 -30.20 21.65 8.76
C ILE A 443 -30.53 22.21 7.36
N PRO A 444 -29.76 23.15 6.77
CA PRO A 444 -30.08 23.67 5.44
C PRO A 444 -29.97 22.63 4.31
N ASP A 445 -29.08 21.65 4.43
CA ASP A 445 -28.89 20.60 3.43
C ASP A 445 -30.04 19.59 3.46
N GLU A 446 -30.55 19.23 4.65
CA GLU A 446 -31.79 18.44 4.79
C GLU A 446 -32.99 19.16 4.19
N PHE A 447 -33.18 20.45 4.48
CA PHE A 447 -34.26 21.24 3.88
C PHE A 447 -34.16 21.24 2.34
N LYS A 448 -32.96 21.48 1.78
CA LYS A 448 -32.73 21.43 0.32
C LYS A 448 -32.91 20.04 -0.31
N HIS A 449 -32.68 18.97 0.45
CA HIS A 449 -32.93 17.61 -0.01
C HIS A 449 -34.43 17.29 0.03
N ARG A 450 -35.11 17.64 1.13
CA ARG A 450 -36.56 17.43 1.31
C ARG A 450 -37.39 18.25 0.31
N ASP A 451 -36.99 19.48 0.00
CA ASP A 451 -37.62 20.29 -1.05
C ASP A 451 -37.44 19.67 -2.45
N ARG A 452 -36.31 19.01 -2.70
CA ARG A 452 -36.06 18.29 -3.96
C ARG A 452 -36.84 16.99 -4.10
N PHE A 453 -37.16 16.33 -2.98
CA PHE A 453 -37.85 15.04 -2.94
C PHE A 453 -39.24 15.12 -2.29
N ARG A 454 -39.97 16.22 -2.48
CA ARG A 454 -41.42 16.26 -2.25
C ARG A 454 -42.14 15.41 -3.30
N THR A 455 -42.13 14.10 -3.11
CA THR A 455 -43.19 13.23 -3.60
C THR A 455 -44.30 13.23 -2.56
N THR A 456 -45.50 13.64 -2.99
CA THR A 456 -46.82 13.52 -2.34
C THR A 456 -47.08 14.33 -1.06
N GLY A 457 -47.75 15.47 -1.23
CA GLY A 457 -49.05 15.66 -0.57
C GLY A 457 -50.10 15.30 -1.62
N GLU A 458 -50.87 14.25 -1.40
CA GLU A 458 -51.75 13.64 -2.43
C GLU A 458 -52.97 14.49 -2.82
N GLU A 459 -53.19 15.66 -2.23
CA GLU A 459 -54.42 16.42 -2.44
C GLU A 459 -54.44 17.39 -3.65
N PRO A 460 -53.37 18.12 -4.06
CA PRO A 460 -53.51 19.07 -5.17
C PRO A 460 -53.43 18.39 -6.55
N PHE A 461 -52.81 17.21 -6.65
CA PHE A 461 -52.57 16.53 -7.92
C PHE A 461 -53.82 15.84 -8.51
N LEU A 462 -54.84 15.57 -7.68
CA LEU A 462 -56.11 15.02 -8.17
C LEU A 462 -57.04 16.08 -8.76
N ALA A 463 -56.77 17.37 -8.54
CA ALA A 463 -57.62 18.47 -9.00
C ALA A 463 -57.19 19.05 -10.36
N ALA A 464 -55.94 18.84 -10.79
CA ALA A 464 -55.47 19.31 -12.09
C ALA A 464 -55.84 18.29 -13.18
N GLN A 465 -56.78 18.64 -14.04
CA GLN A 465 -57.05 17.87 -15.25
C GLN A 465 -55.81 17.87 -16.15
N ASP A 466 -55.48 16.72 -16.72
CA ASP A 466 -54.39 16.58 -17.68
C ASP A 466 -54.79 17.27 -19.00
N GLU A 467 -54.24 18.44 -19.28
CA GLU A 467 -54.50 19.20 -20.52
C GLU A 467 -53.71 18.69 -21.74
N ARG A 468 -52.95 17.60 -21.59
CA ARG A 468 -52.20 17.01 -22.72
C ARG A 468 -53.18 16.42 -23.73
N LYS A 469 -53.22 17.03 -24.93
CA LYS A 469 -53.99 16.55 -26.09
C LYS A 469 -53.50 15.17 -26.51
N ASP A 470 -54.43 14.33 -26.99
CA ASP A 470 -54.13 12.97 -27.47
C ASP A 470 -53.06 13.01 -28.57
N PRO A 471 -51.86 12.44 -28.34
CA PRO A 471 -50.75 12.46 -29.30
C PRO A 471 -51.13 11.85 -30.65
N ILE A 472 -52.03 10.86 -30.66
CA ILE A 472 -52.47 10.17 -31.87
C ILE A 472 -53.38 11.08 -32.69
N ALA A 473 -54.26 11.82 -32.03
CA ALA A 473 -55.14 12.79 -32.68
C ALA A 473 -54.32 13.92 -33.32
N GLU A 474 -53.32 14.47 -32.63
CA GLU A 474 -52.45 15.52 -33.16
C GLU A 474 -51.62 15.06 -34.35
N GLU A 475 -51.06 13.85 -34.30
CA GLU A 475 -50.28 13.30 -35.41
C GLU A 475 -51.14 13.08 -36.66
N SER A 476 -52.36 12.54 -36.49
CA SER A 476 -53.30 12.35 -37.59
C SER A 476 -53.72 13.67 -38.24
N ALA A 477 -53.98 14.71 -37.43
CA ALA A 477 -54.34 16.05 -37.90
C ALA A 477 -53.17 16.72 -38.62
N HIS A 478 -51.95 16.57 -38.13
CA HIS A 478 -50.73 17.05 -38.79
C HIS A 478 -50.53 16.38 -40.16
N GLN A 479 -50.68 15.06 -40.25
CA GLN A 479 -50.58 14.33 -41.51
C GLN A 479 -51.65 14.78 -42.53
N ARG A 480 -52.89 15.02 -42.07
CA ARG A 480 -53.97 15.54 -42.93
C ARG A 480 -53.64 16.93 -43.47
N ARG A 481 -53.17 17.84 -42.63
CA ARG A 481 -52.73 19.19 -43.03
C ARG A 481 -51.58 19.14 -44.04
N GLN A 482 -50.57 18.30 -43.81
CA GLN A 482 -49.44 18.15 -44.75
C GLN A 482 -49.89 17.69 -46.13
N ARG A 483 -50.84 16.74 -46.20
CA ARG A 483 -51.40 16.26 -47.48
C ARG A 483 -52.18 17.36 -48.21
N GLN A 484 -52.93 18.18 -47.48
CA GLN A 484 -53.65 19.32 -48.05
C GLN A 484 -52.67 20.35 -48.61
N VAL A 485 -51.66 20.77 -47.84
CA VAL A 485 -50.63 21.73 -48.30
C VAL A 485 -49.95 21.24 -49.58
N ASN A 486 -49.52 19.97 -49.62
CA ASN A 486 -48.90 19.40 -50.81
C ASN A 486 -49.82 19.42 -52.05
N ARG A 487 -51.14 19.23 -51.87
CA ARG A 487 -52.10 19.27 -52.98
C ARG A 487 -52.23 20.66 -53.57
N ILE A 488 -52.30 21.71 -52.74
CA ILE A 488 -52.35 23.10 -53.21
C ILE A 488 -51.05 23.48 -53.90
N LEU A 489 -49.90 23.08 -53.33
CA LEU A 489 -48.58 23.38 -53.90
C LEU A 489 -48.40 22.81 -55.32
N ASN A 490 -49.01 21.65 -55.62
CA ASN A 490 -48.95 21.05 -56.96
C ASN A 490 -49.73 21.83 -58.05
N ARG A 491 -50.48 22.88 -57.69
CA ARG A 491 -51.10 23.79 -58.69
C ARG A 491 -50.19 24.93 -59.13
N LEU A 492 -49.08 25.14 -58.41
CA LEU A 492 -48.04 26.08 -58.81
C LEU A 492 -47.17 25.45 -59.89
N ASP A 493 -46.49 26.28 -60.67
CA ASP A 493 -45.43 25.77 -61.54
C ASP A 493 -44.23 25.27 -60.72
N ASP A 494 -43.39 24.42 -61.30
CA ASP A 494 -42.24 23.81 -60.62
C ASP A 494 -41.31 24.85 -59.98
N ARG A 495 -41.20 26.05 -60.58
CA ARG A 495 -40.32 27.11 -60.10
C ARG A 495 -40.95 27.86 -58.92
N GLU A 496 -42.23 28.16 -58.99
CA GLU A 496 -43.05 28.75 -57.94
C GLU A 496 -43.12 27.82 -56.73
N GLN A 497 -43.36 26.52 -56.94
CA GLN A 497 -43.40 25.52 -55.87
C GLN A 497 -42.06 25.42 -55.13
N ARG A 498 -40.94 25.46 -55.86
CA ARG A 498 -39.60 25.40 -55.27
C ARG A 498 -39.28 26.66 -54.46
N ILE A 499 -39.65 27.84 -54.95
CA ILE A 499 -39.50 29.11 -54.22
C ILE A 499 -40.32 29.10 -52.93
N ILE A 500 -41.60 28.71 -52.98
CA ILE A 500 -42.46 28.67 -51.80
C ILE A 500 -41.96 27.62 -50.79
N SER A 501 -41.54 26.44 -51.26
CA SER A 501 -41.04 25.38 -50.37
C SER A 501 -39.75 25.79 -49.66
N ALA A 502 -38.83 26.44 -50.35
CA ALA A 502 -37.59 26.97 -49.78
C ALA A 502 -37.83 28.15 -48.83
N ARG A 503 -38.73 29.07 -49.21
CA ARG A 503 -39.02 30.29 -48.45
C ARG A 503 -39.71 30.00 -47.12
N PHE A 504 -40.61 29.02 -47.09
CA PHE A 504 -41.40 28.66 -45.90
C PHE A 504 -40.92 27.37 -45.22
N GLY A 505 -39.83 26.76 -45.69
CA GLY A 505 -39.26 25.55 -45.08
C GLY A 505 -40.19 24.32 -45.17
N LEU A 506 -40.98 24.20 -46.23
CA LEU A 506 -41.96 23.12 -46.39
C LEU A 506 -41.24 21.81 -46.74
N GLY A 507 -40.80 21.06 -45.73
CA GLY A 507 -40.11 19.78 -45.86
C GLY A 507 -39.60 19.27 -44.50
N ARG A 508 -39.33 17.96 -44.36
CA ARG A 508 -39.01 17.34 -43.04
C ARG A 508 -37.75 17.92 -42.35
N ARG A 509 -36.92 18.71 -43.03
CA ARG A 509 -35.65 19.26 -42.51
C ARG A 509 -35.25 20.63 -43.09
N ASN A 510 -36.15 21.38 -43.70
CA ASN A 510 -35.78 22.65 -44.33
C ASN A 510 -36.10 23.82 -43.41
N GLU A 511 -35.08 24.62 -43.07
CA GLU A 511 -35.29 25.91 -42.43
C GLU A 511 -35.81 26.94 -43.47
N PRO A 512 -36.63 27.92 -43.07
CA PRO A 512 -37.08 28.98 -43.96
C PRO A 512 -35.89 29.82 -44.47
N GLN A 513 -35.66 29.84 -45.78
CA GLN A 513 -34.57 30.62 -46.40
C GLN A 513 -34.98 32.06 -46.68
N THR A 514 -34.03 32.99 -46.73
CA THR A 514 -34.29 34.40 -47.09
C THR A 514 -34.48 34.59 -48.60
N LEU A 515 -35.18 35.64 -49.03
CA LEU A 515 -35.35 35.97 -50.46
C LEU A 515 -34.03 36.14 -51.20
N LYS A 516 -32.96 36.50 -50.48
CA LYS A 516 -31.61 36.65 -51.04
C LYS A 516 -30.99 35.27 -51.28
N GLU A 517 -31.05 34.37 -50.30
CA GLU A 517 -30.56 32.99 -50.41
C GLU A 517 -31.26 32.22 -51.53
N VAL A 518 -32.60 32.28 -51.59
CA VAL A 518 -33.38 31.64 -52.66
C VAL A 518 -33.03 32.24 -54.04
N GLY A 519 -32.72 33.54 -54.08
CA GLY A 519 -32.28 34.22 -55.29
C GLY A 519 -30.90 33.77 -55.76
N GLU A 520 -29.95 33.59 -54.83
CA GLU A 520 -28.62 33.06 -55.10
C GLU A 520 -28.67 31.62 -55.62
N GLU A 521 -29.54 30.77 -55.04
CA GLU A 521 -29.72 29.37 -55.50
C GLU A 521 -30.31 29.29 -56.92
N LEU A 522 -31.32 30.13 -57.22
CA LEU A 522 -32.04 30.09 -58.50
C LEU A 522 -31.47 31.02 -59.57
N GLY A 523 -30.32 31.66 -59.30
CA GLY A 523 -29.64 32.56 -60.23
C GLY A 523 -30.44 33.81 -60.61
N VAL A 524 -31.27 34.33 -59.71
CA VAL A 524 -32.11 35.51 -59.94
C VAL A 524 -32.04 36.54 -58.83
N THR A 525 -32.37 37.78 -59.14
CA THR A 525 -32.34 38.87 -58.15
C THR A 525 -33.38 38.66 -57.03
N LYS A 526 -33.08 39.15 -55.83
CA LYS A 526 -33.99 39.15 -54.67
C LYS A 526 -35.39 39.69 -55.02
N GLU A 527 -35.44 40.78 -55.80
CA GLU A 527 -36.71 41.39 -56.20
C GLU A 527 -37.50 40.49 -57.16
N ARG A 528 -36.80 39.70 -58.01
CA ARG A 528 -37.47 38.73 -58.87
C ARG A 528 -38.09 37.60 -58.07
N ILE A 529 -37.42 37.10 -57.02
CA ILE A 529 -38.00 36.10 -56.11
C ILE A 529 -39.24 36.67 -55.41
N ARG A 530 -39.18 37.90 -54.89
CA ARG A 530 -40.31 38.58 -54.25
C ARG A 530 -41.54 38.69 -55.18
N GLN A 531 -41.32 39.01 -56.45
CA GLN A 531 -42.40 39.09 -57.44
C GLN A 531 -43.03 37.71 -57.72
N ILE A 532 -42.21 36.66 -57.82
CA ILE A 532 -42.70 35.29 -58.07
C ILE A 532 -43.42 34.77 -56.83
N GLU A 533 -42.90 35.01 -55.63
CA GLU A 533 -43.55 34.69 -54.34
C GLU A 533 -44.94 35.33 -54.25
N ALA A 534 -45.08 36.64 -54.55
CA ALA A 534 -46.37 37.32 -54.50
C ALA A 534 -47.40 36.73 -55.47
N ARG A 535 -46.97 36.34 -56.69
CA ARG A 535 -47.83 35.68 -57.68
C ARG A 535 -48.22 34.28 -57.23
N ALA A 536 -47.26 33.50 -56.74
CA ALA A 536 -47.48 32.15 -56.23
C ALA A 536 -48.45 32.18 -55.02
N LEU A 537 -48.29 33.11 -54.08
CA LEU A 537 -49.20 33.28 -52.95
C LEU A 537 -50.63 33.64 -53.39
N SER A 538 -50.79 34.45 -54.45
CA SER A 538 -52.11 34.74 -55.02
C SER A 538 -52.76 33.47 -55.59
N LYS A 539 -52.02 32.68 -56.37
CA LYS A 539 -52.47 31.39 -56.91
C LYS A 539 -52.82 30.39 -55.79
N LEU A 540 -52.01 30.33 -54.73
CA LEU A 540 -52.28 29.48 -53.57
C LEU A 540 -53.55 29.90 -52.84
N ARG A 541 -53.84 31.21 -52.70
CA ARG A 541 -55.10 31.69 -52.11
C ARG A 541 -56.32 31.27 -52.94
N GLU A 542 -56.25 31.39 -54.25
CA GLU A 542 -57.31 30.92 -55.16
C GLU A 542 -57.50 29.40 -55.06
N ALA A 543 -56.40 28.65 -55.04
CA ALA A 543 -56.43 27.20 -54.90
C ALA A 543 -56.98 26.73 -53.53
N ALA A 544 -56.62 27.41 -52.45
CA ALA A 544 -57.14 27.12 -51.11
C ALA A 544 -58.65 27.36 -51.01
N ASN A 545 -59.14 28.46 -51.60
CA ASN A 545 -60.57 28.76 -51.68
C ASN A 545 -61.35 27.71 -52.51
N ALA A 546 -60.77 27.25 -53.62
CA ALA A 546 -61.37 26.22 -54.46
C ALA A 546 -61.45 24.84 -53.78
N GLU A 547 -60.48 24.51 -52.91
CA GLU A 547 -60.45 23.24 -52.18
C GLU A 547 -61.21 23.23 -50.85
N LYS A 548 -61.84 24.36 -50.47
CA LYS A 548 -62.57 24.54 -49.20
C LYS A 548 -61.76 24.04 -48.00
N ILE A 549 -60.49 24.41 -47.94
CA ILE A 549 -59.66 24.06 -46.79
C ILE A 549 -60.10 24.97 -45.64
N GLU A 550 -60.71 24.39 -44.62
CA GLU A 550 -61.00 25.08 -43.37
C GLU A 550 -59.67 25.55 -42.78
N ILE A 551 -59.45 26.87 -42.84
CA ILE A 551 -58.38 27.53 -42.12
C ILE A 551 -58.98 27.87 -40.75
N ASP A 552 -58.88 26.94 -39.80
CA ASP A 552 -59.05 27.31 -38.39
C ASP A 552 -57.88 28.23 -38.03
N ILE A 553 -58.15 29.54 -37.90
CA ILE A 553 -57.19 30.55 -37.43
C ILE A 553 -57.23 30.58 -35.90
#